data_AF-A0A1U7CW57-F1
#
_entry.id   AF-A0A1U7CW57-F1
#
_cell.length_a   1.000
_cell.length_b   1.000
_cell.length_c   1.000
_cell.angle_alpha   90.00
_cell.angle_beta   90.00
_cell.angle_gamma   90.00
#
_symmetry.space_group_name_H-M   'P 1'
#
loop_
_entity.id
_entity.type
_entity.pdbx_description
1 polymer ?
#
loop_
_entity_poly.entity_id
_entity_poly.type
_entity_poly.pdbx_seq_one_letter_code
_entity_poly.pdbx_strand_id
1 'polypeptide(L)'
;MIYPPEPPHPLVDHWMRRHPSAVSFVLHMFGIPPTILGVLLFAVYAFLLSFPVFVLALSLFLGGYALQFAGHYLEGTDPGEVIYFKRLFGVPYVEFPAGTSSPGEDL
;
A
#
# COMPACT_ATOMS: atom_id res chain seq x y z
N MET A 1 -13.79 -19.28 30.88
CA MET A 1 -12.87 -19.52 29.75
C MET A 1 -12.97 -18.32 28.84
N ILE A 2 -11.87 -17.60 28.61
CA ILE A 2 -11.84 -16.53 27.61
C ILE A 2 -11.71 -17.24 26.26
N TYR A 3 -12.63 -16.97 25.34
CA TYR A 3 -12.56 -17.50 23.99
C TYR A 3 -11.27 -16.99 23.33
N PRO A 4 -10.47 -17.86 22.66
CA PRO A 4 -9.26 -17.40 21.99
C PRO A 4 -9.62 -16.35 20.93
N PRO A 5 -8.78 -15.34 20.72
CA PRO A 5 -9.05 -14.36 19.68
C PRO A 5 -9.17 -15.06 18.32
N GLU A 6 -10.15 -14.64 17.53
CA GLU A 6 -10.29 -15.09 16.14
C GLU A 6 -9.00 -14.75 15.37
N PRO A 7 -8.56 -15.64 14.46
CA PRO A 7 -7.39 -15.36 13.65
C PRO A 7 -7.61 -14.10 12.81
N PRO A 8 -6.56 -13.28 12.57
CA PRO A 8 -6.69 -12.08 11.76
C PRO A 8 -7.13 -12.45 10.34
N HIS A 9 -7.92 -11.57 9.73
CA HIS A 9 -8.32 -11.75 8.34
C HIS A 9 -7.07 -11.86 7.44
N PRO A 10 -7.03 -12.76 6.44
CA PRO A 10 -5.83 -12.98 5.62
C PRO A 10 -5.24 -11.72 4.98
N LEU A 11 -6.09 -10.75 4.63
CA LEU A 11 -5.65 -9.44 4.13
C LEU A 11 -4.86 -8.63 5.15
N VAL A 12 -5.30 -8.67 6.42
CA VAL A 12 -4.62 -7.97 7.51
C VAL A 12 -3.30 -8.66 7.82
N ASP A 13 -3.27 -9.99 7.86
CA ASP A 13 -2.04 -10.75 8.08
C ASP A 13 -1.02 -10.48 6.96
N HIS A 14 -1.45 -10.55 5.70
CA HIS A 14 -0.60 -10.23 4.55
C HIS A 14 -0.09 -8.78 4.59
N TRP A 15 -0.95 -7.83 4.94
CA TRP A 15 -0.57 -6.43 5.12
C TRP A 15 0.50 -6.26 6.19
N MET A 16 0.32 -6.87 7.36
CA MET A 16 1.27 -6.77 8.48
C MET A 16 2.62 -7.39 8.14
N ARG A 17 2.64 -8.51 7.40
CA ARG A 17 3.89 -9.15 6.93
C ARG A 17 4.67 -8.31 5.92
N ARG A 18 3.97 -7.53 5.09
CA ARG A 18 4.62 -6.65 4.10
C ARG A 18 5.20 -5.36 4.68
N HIS A 19 4.72 -4.94 5.85
CA HIS A 19 5.11 -3.67 6.46
C HIS A 19 5.49 -3.86 7.95
N PRO A 20 6.50 -4.69 8.25
CA PRO A 20 6.92 -4.92 9.62
C PRO A 20 7.60 -3.69 10.25
N SER A 21 8.19 -2.78 9.46
CA SER A 21 8.75 -1.55 10.00
C SER A 21 7.66 -0.55 10.39
N ALA A 22 7.82 0.07 11.57
CA ALA A 22 6.90 1.11 12.04
C ALA A 22 6.86 2.32 11.09
N VAL A 23 7.98 2.64 10.43
CA VAL A 23 8.07 3.75 9.48
C VAL A 23 7.24 3.46 8.24
N SER A 24 7.42 2.29 7.61
CA SER A 24 6.63 1.90 6.44
C SER A 24 5.14 1.81 6.78
N PHE A 25 4.81 1.22 7.93
CA PHE A 25 3.42 1.13 8.40
C PHE A 25 2.77 2.51 8.54
N VAL A 26 3.43 3.47 9.21
CA VAL A 26 2.91 4.83 9.40
C VAL A 26 2.77 5.56 8.07
N LEU A 27 3.77 5.45 7.18
CA LEU A 27 3.72 6.07 5.86
C LEU A 27 2.53 5.56 5.04
N HIS A 28 2.24 4.27 5.09
CA HIS A 28 1.06 3.72 4.42
C HIS A 28 -0.26 4.10 5.10
N MET A 29 -0.30 4.09 6.44
CA MET A 29 -1.49 4.49 7.20
C MET A 29 -1.94 5.92 6.83
N PHE A 30 -0.99 6.83 6.63
CA PHE A 30 -1.27 8.20 6.19
C PHE A 30 -1.32 8.37 4.66
N GLY A 31 -0.68 7.49 3.89
CA GLY A 31 -0.64 7.57 2.42
C GLY A 31 -1.87 6.99 1.72
N ILE A 32 -2.45 5.91 2.24
CA ILE A 32 -3.60 5.23 1.62
C ILE A 32 -4.85 6.13 1.58
N PRO A 33 -5.30 6.76 2.70
CA PRO A 33 -6.51 7.57 2.70
C PRO A 33 -6.51 8.72 1.68
N PRO A 34 -5.47 9.58 1.58
CA PRO A 34 -5.43 10.65 0.58
C PRO A 34 -5.31 10.11 -0.85
N THR A 35 -4.65 8.96 -1.05
CA THR A 35 -4.60 8.33 -2.38
C THR A 35 -5.98 7.90 -2.86
N ILE A 36 -6.73 7.19 -2.00
CA ILE A 36 -8.10 6.77 -2.29
C ILE A 36 -8.99 8.01 -2.53
N LEU A 37 -8.90 9.01 -1.66
CA LEU A 37 -9.69 10.23 -1.80
C LEU A 37 -9.35 10.98 -3.10
N GLY A 38 -8.07 11.09 -3.45
CA GLY A 38 -7.62 11.68 -4.70
C GLY A 38 -8.22 10.98 -5.92
N VAL A 39 -8.17 9.64 -5.96
CA VAL A 39 -8.78 8.85 -7.05
C VAL A 39 -10.30 9.04 -7.13
N LEU A 40 -11.00 9.01 -5.99
CA LEU A 40 -12.45 9.21 -5.94
C LEU A 40 -12.85 10.62 -6.41
N LEU A 41 -12.08 11.65 -6.04
CA LEU A 41 -12.29 13.01 -6.51
C LEU A 41 -11.98 13.16 -8.00
N PHE A 42 -11.04 12.39 -8.54
CA PHE A 42 -10.76 12.34 -9.97
C PHE A 42 -11.91 11.75 -10.78
N ALA A 43 -12.47 10.63 -10.32
CA ALA A 43 -13.55 9.91 -10.99
C ALA A 43 -14.82 10.76 -11.18
N VAL A 44 -14.96 11.86 -10.41
CA VAL A 44 -16.12 12.77 -10.43
C VAL A 44 -15.91 13.96 -11.39
N TYR A 45 -14.90 13.96 -12.28
CA TYR A 45 -14.69 15.03 -13.28
C TYR A 45 -14.36 16.41 -12.65
N ALA A 46 -13.42 16.44 -11.70
CA ALA A 46 -13.03 17.68 -11.03
C ALA A 46 -12.53 18.80 -11.98
N PHE A 47 -11.84 18.49 -13.09
CA PHE A 47 -11.37 19.53 -14.01
C PHE A 47 -12.52 20.26 -14.73
N LEU A 48 -13.65 19.56 -14.99
CA LEU A 48 -14.82 20.17 -15.64
C LEU A 48 -15.67 21.00 -14.66
N LEU A 49 -15.56 20.74 -13.35
CA LEU A 49 -16.37 21.40 -12.32
C LEU A 49 -15.60 22.49 -11.55
N SER A 50 -14.31 22.30 -11.28
CA SER A 50 -13.48 23.24 -10.51
C SER A 50 -11.98 22.92 -10.59
N PHE A 51 -11.20 23.82 -11.19
CA PHE A 51 -9.74 23.71 -11.24
C PHE A 51 -9.08 23.58 -9.84
N PRO A 52 -9.48 24.34 -8.80
CA PRO A 52 -8.97 24.13 -7.45
C PRO A 52 -9.20 22.71 -6.89
N VAL A 53 -10.39 22.14 -7.13
CA VAL A 53 -10.71 20.77 -6.67
C VAL A 53 -9.87 19.75 -7.42
N PHE A 54 -9.64 19.96 -8.72
CA PHE A 54 -8.74 19.12 -9.50
C PHE A 54 -7.32 19.14 -8.95
N VAL A 55 -6.77 20.33 -8.65
CA VAL A 55 -5.42 20.46 -8.07
C VAL A 55 -5.34 19.78 -6.70
N LEU A 56 -6.36 19.93 -5.86
CA LEU A 56 -6.45 19.22 -4.57
C LEU A 56 -6.47 17.70 -4.76
N ALA A 57 -7.31 17.19 -5.65
CA ALA A 57 -7.42 15.75 -5.94
C ALA A 57 -6.08 15.17 -6.43
N LEU A 58 -5.41 15.87 -7.36
CA LEU A 58 -4.10 15.50 -7.85
C LEU A 58 -3.03 15.53 -6.76
N SER A 59 -3.06 16.54 -5.88
CA SER A 59 -2.10 16.66 -4.79
C SER A 59 -2.28 15.56 -3.74
N LEU A 60 -3.53 15.23 -3.40
CA LEU A 60 -3.87 14.13 -2.50
C LEU A 60 -3.44 12.78 -3.08
N PHE A 61 -3.72 12.55 -4.37
CA PHE A 61 -3.30 11.34 -5.06
C PHE A 61 -1.78 11.21 -5.09
N LEU A 62 -1.07 12.18 -5.67
CA LEU A 62 0.38 12.11 -5.83
C LEU A 62 1.12 12.11 -4.48
N GLY A 63 0.66 12.92 -3.52
CA GLY A 63 1.26 12.99 -2.19
C GLY A 63 1.06 11.70 -1.40
N GLY A 64 -0.16 11.17 -1.36
CA GLY A 64 -0.44 9.89 -0.70
C GLY A 64 0.28 8.72 -1.36
N TYR A 65 0.37 8.73 -2.69
CA TYR A 65 1.06 7.71 -3.47
C TYR A 65 2.57 7.74 -3.22
N ALA A 66 3.17 8.93 -3.18
CA ALA A 66 4.58 9.09 -2.86
C ALA A 66 4.94 8.60 -1.46
N LEU A 67 4.07 8.82 -0.45
CA LEU A 67 4.29 8.30 0.90
C LEU A 67 4.31 6.77 0.94
N GLN A 68 3.42 6.10 0.20
CA GLN A 68 3.40 4.63 0.12
C GLN A 68 4.68 4.11 -0.56
N PHE A 69 5.09 4.72 -1.68
CA PHE A 69 6.36 4.35 -2.35
C PHE A 69 7.57 4.58 -1.46
N ALA A 70 7.60 5.66 -0.69
CA ALA A 70 8.66 5.91 0.28
C ALA A 70 8.68 4.82 1.37
N GLY A 71 7.51 4.38 1.85
CA GLY A 71 7.40 3.26 2.79
C GLY A 71 8.00 1.98 2.22
N HIS A 72 7.60 1.60 1.00
CA HIS A 72 8.14 0.43 0.30
C HIS A 72 9.66 0.53 0.04
N TYR A 73 10.14 1.69 -0.37
CA TYR A 73 11.56 1.93 -0.60
C TYR A 73 12.38 1.77 0.69
N LEU A 74 11.91 2.32 1.81
CA LEU A 74 12.57 2.20 3.11
C LEU A 74 12.50 0.77 3.67
N GLU A 75 11.42 0.04 3.36
CA GLU A 75 11.25 -1.36 3.72
C GLU A 75 12.07 -2.32 2.81
N GLY A 76 12.48 -1.85 1.63
CA GLY A 76 13.18 -2.68 0.63
C GLY A 76 12.27 -3.65 -0.12
N THR A 77 10.97 -3.36 -0.19
CA THR A 77 9.97 -4.16 -0.92
C THR A 77 9.46 -3.44 -2.16
N ASP A 78 9.03 -4.18 -3.16
CA ASP A 78 8.37 -3.63 -4.33
C ASP A 78 6.90 -3.29 -4.02
N PRO A 79 6.39 -2.10 -4.40
CA PRO A 79 4.96 -1.79 -4.31
C PRO A 79 4.08 -2.81 -5.06
N GLY A 80 2.85 -3.02 -4.62
CA GLY A 80 1.96 -4.07 -5.15
C GLY A 80 1.70 -3.97 -6.65
N GLU A 81 1.54 -2.74 -7.17
CA GLU A 81 1.42 -2.46 -8.60
C GLU A 81 2.69 -2.79 -9.38
N VAL A 82 3.86 -2.54 -8.80
CA VAL A 82 5.15 -2.87 -9.41
C VAL A 82 5.29 -4.39 -9.46
N ILE A 83 4.91 -5.10 -8.40
CA ILE A 83 4.87 -6.57 -8.37
C ILE A 83 3.92 -7.11 -9.42
N TYR A 84 2.72 -6.53 -9.57
CA TYR A 84 1.77 -6.94 -10.60
C TYR A 84 2.39 -6.88 -12.00
N PHE A 85 3.03 -5.76 -12.35
CA PHE A 85 3.69 -5.63 -13.65
C PHE A 85 4.94 -6.50 -13.78
N LYS A 86 5.79 -6.57 -12.76
CA LYS A 86 6.98 -7.46 -12.78
C LYS A 86 6.58 -8.92 -12.95
N ARG A 87 5.54 -9.37 -12.26
CA ARG A 87 4.96 -10.70 -12.42
C ARG A 87 4.43 -10.92 -13.83
N LEU A 88 3.74 -9.94 -14.41
CA LEU A 88 3.25 -9.99 -15.79
C LEU A 88 4.38 -10.15 -16.81
N PHE A 89 5.52 -9.50 -16.58
CA PHE A 89 6.70 -9.55 -17.47
C PHE A 89 7.75 -10.61 -17.09
N GLY A 90 7.49 -11.44 -16.07
CA GLY A 90 8.46 -12.46 -15.62
C GLY A 90 9.74 -11.89 -14.99
N VAL A 91 9.70 -10.66 -14.50
CA VAL A 91 10.84 -9.98 -13.85
C VAL A 91 10.84 -10.32 -12.35
N PRO A 92 12.01 -10.60 -11.74
CA PRO A 92 12.11 -10.82 -10.30
C PRO A 92 11.61 -9.61 -9.49
N TYR A 93 10.87 -9.88 -8.40
CA TYR A 93 10.33 -8.87 -7.50
C TYR A 93 10.51 -9.27 -6.03
N VAL A 94 10.46 -8.28 -5.14
CA VAL A 94 10.59 -8.46 -3.69
C VAL A 94 9.25 -8.13 -3.03
N GLU A 95 8.51 -9.13 -2.58
CA GLU A 95 7.20 -8.93 -1.95
C GLU A 95 7.27 -8.73 -0.43
N PHE A 96 8.20 -9.42 0.23
CA PHE A 96 8.40 -9.32 1.68
C PHE A 96 9.83 -8.89 2.00
N PRO A 97 10.05 -8.20 3.14
CA PRO A 97 11.39 -7.82 3.58
C PRO A 97 12.26 -9.05 3.88
N ALA A 98 13.58 -8.88 3.84
CA ALA A 98 14.51 -9.95 4.18
C ALA A 98 14.31 -10.44 5.62
N GLY A 99 14.17 -11.75 5.81
CA GLY A 99 13.93 -12.37 7.12
C GLY A 99 12.46 -12.62 7.46
N THR A 100 11.52 -12.28 6.58
CA THR A 100 10.10 -12.63 6.71
C THR A 100 9.87 -14.01 6.07
N SER A 101 9.50 -15.03 6.86
CA SER A 101 9.27 -16.39 6.34
C SER A 101 8.09 -16.43 5.36
N SER A 102 8.26 -17.15 4.25
CA SER A 102 7.16 -17.38 3.30
C SER A 102 6.10 -18.28 3.93
N PRO A 103 4.81 -18.17 3.54
CA PRO A 103 3.80 -19.09 4.03
C PRO A 103 4.14 -20.51 3.57
N GLY A 104 4.67 -21.34 4.50
CA GLY A 104 5.01 -22.74 4.24
C GLY A 104 6.37 -23.23 4.74
N GLU A 105 7.25 -22.37 5.25
CA GLU A 105 8.54 -22.81 5.83
C GLU A 105 8.46 -23.25 7.30
N ASP A 106 7.33 -22.98 7.97
CA ASP A 106 7.10 -23.29 9.38
C ASP A 106 6.20 -24.54 9.61
N LEU A 107 6.07 -25.42 8.61
CA LEU A 107 5.36 -26.71 8.70
C LEU A 107 6.25 -27.91 8.33
#